data_AF-A0A2D5TRU0-F1
#
_entry.id   AF-A0A2D5TRU0-F1
#
_cell.length_a   1.000
_cell.length_b   1.000
_cell.length_c   1.000
_cell.angle_alpha   90.00
_cell.angle_beta   90.00
_cell.angle_gamma   90.00
#
_symmetry.space_group_name_H-M   'P 1'
#
loop_
_entity.id
_entity.type
_entity.pdbx_description
1 polymer ?
#
loop_
_entity_poly.entity_id
_entity_poly.type
_entity_poly.pdbx_seq_one_letter_code
_entity_poly.pdbx_strand_id
1 'polypeptide(L)'
;MGFLKRTNKKFNYQPRYYKGEGNPFKIEHKLDKYRKTVQKKNLKGKFNDALDDLQSVRENGLNKTIVVITLILVFVFLYIIDFDLTIFIS
;
A
#
# COMPACT_ATOMS: atom_id res chain seq x y z
N MET A 1 -25.44 17.25 20.91
CA MET A 1 -24.04 16.79 20.86
C MET A 1 -23.43 17.27 19.54
N GLY A 2 -22.48 18.19 19.61
CA GLY A 2 -22.08 19.04 18.49
C GLY A 2 -21.33 18.31 17.36
N PHE A 3 -21.79 18.54 16.14
CA PHE A 3 -21.19 18.09 14.88
C PHE A 3 -19.98 18.97 14.50
N LEU A 4 -18.89 18.95 15.28
CA LEU A 4 -17.64 19.54 14.80
C LEU A 4 -17.06 18.67 13.68
N LYS A 5 -17.44 19.00 12.44
CA LYS A 5 -16.82 18.47 11.23
C LYS A 5 -15.38 18.99 11.21
N ARG A 6 -14.41 18.17 11.64
CA ARG A 6 -12.98 18.48 11.49
C ARG A 6 -12.67 18.64 10.00
N THR A 7 -12.71 19.86 9.50
CA THR A 7 -12.33 20.19 8.12
C THR A 7 -10.81 20.22 8.00
N ASN A 8 -10.31 19.70 6.87
CA ASN A 8 -8.93 19.68 6.37
C ASN A 8 -7.79 19.89 7.40
N LYS A 9 -7.22 18.78 7.90
CA LYS A 9 -5.91 18.76 8.62
C LYS A 9 -4.70 18.99 7.70
N LYS A 10 -4.90 19.48 6.47
CA LYS A 10 -3.84 19.67 5.46
C LYS A 10 -3.56 21.16 5.34
N PHE A 11 -2.35 21.57 5.70
CA PHE A 11 -1.88 22.94 5.54
C PHE A 11 -1.58 23.21 4.05
N ASN A 12 -2.44 23.98 3.37
CA ASN A 12 -2.37 24.23 1.92
C ASN A 12 -1.79 25.62 1.59
N TYR A 13 -0.67 25.97 2.20
CA TYR A 13 0.04 27.21 1.87
C TYR A 13 0.96 26.99 0.66
N GLN A 14 0.93 27.92 -0.30
CA GLN A 14 1.79 27.91 -1.48
C GLN A 14 2.74 29.11 -1.43
N PRO A 15 4.04 28.91 -1.15
CA PRO A 15 5.02 29.99 -1.11
C PRO A 15 5.24 30.61 -2.50
N ARG A 16 5.26 31.95 -2.58
CA ARG A 16 5.43 32.67 -3.87
C ARG A 16 6.85 32.61 -4.45
N TYR A 17 7.86 32.46 -3.60
CA TYR A 17 9.28 32.57 -3.99
C TYR A 17 10.10 31.28 -3.78
N TYR A 18 9.47 30.22 -3.28
CA TYR A 18 10.17 28.94 -3.05
C TYR A 18 10.25 28.15 -4.36
N LYS A 19 11.47 27.75 -4.74
CA LYS A 19 11.77 27.01 -5.98
C LYS A 19 12.06 25.52 -5.77
N GLY A 20 11.89 25.00 -4.55
CA GLY A 20 12.09 23.58 -4.24
C GLY A 20 10.82 22.75 -4.37
N GLU A 21 10.94 21.44 -4.25
CA GLU A 21 9.78 20.54 -4.17
C GLU A 21 9.14 20.60 -2.77
N GLY A 22 7.85 20.91 -2.71
CA GLY A 22 7.05 20.94 -1.47
C GLY A 22 6.88 22.33 -0.84
N ASN A 23 6.22 22.38 0.33
CA ASN A 23 6.03 23.60 1.10
C ASN A 23 6.88 23.54 2.38
N PRO A 24 7.86 24.45 2.58
CA PRO A 24 8.74 24.44 3.74
C PRO A 24 8.01 24.70 5.06
N PHE A 25 6.80 25.25 5.01
CA PHE A 25 5.96 25.53 6.17
C PHE A 25 4.93 24.43 6.44
N LYS A 26 5.00 23.31 5.73
CA LYS A 26 4.08 22.20 5.94
C LYS A 26 4.38 21.54 7.28
N ILE A 27 3.37 21.53 8.15
CA ILE A 27 3.44 20.86 9.46
C ILE A 27 3.27 19.36 9.19
N GLU A 28 4.39 18.65 9.13
CA GLU A 28 4.42 17.19 8.96
C GLU A 28 5.39 16.54 9.94
N HIS A 29 5.06 15.33 10.38
CA HIS A 29 5.92 14.55 11.28
C HIS A 29 7.11 13.99 10.50
N LYS A 30 8.27 13.82 11.14
CA LYS A 30 9.50 13.28 10.50
C LYS A 30 9.26 11.93 9.81
N LEU A 31 8.34 11.12 10.36
CA LEU A 31 7.98 9.79 9.84
C LEU A 31 6.85 9.80 8.79
N ASP A 32 6.21 10.96 8.53
CA ASP A 32 5.09 11.01 7.58
C ASP A 32 5.54 10.72 6.15
N LYS A 33 6.81 11.00 5.82
CA LYS A 33 7.41 10.67 4.52
C LYS A 33 7.47 9.16 4.23
N TYR A 34 7.51 8.34 5.28
CA TYR A 34 7.62 6.87 5.16
C TYR A 34 6.27 6.16 5.36
N ARG A 35 5.22 6.89 5.73
CA ARG A 35 3.90 6.31 6.00
C ARG A 35 2.98 6.40 4.80
N LYS A 36 2.75 5.27 4.13
CA LYS A 36 1.75 5.17 3.06
C LYS A 36 0.29 5.15 3.57
N THR A 37 0.07 4.86 4.86
CA THR A 37 -1.25 4.59 5.46
C THR A 37 -1.96 5.79 6.10
N VAL A 38 -1.32 6.96 6.19
CA VAL A 38 -1.85 8.12 6.93
C VAL A 38 -3.06 8.77 6.23
N GLN A 39 -3.17 8.62 4.90
CA GLN A 39 -4.29 9.15 4.14
C GLN A 39 -5.32 8.07 3.79
N LYS A 40 -6.60 8.45 3.89
CA LYS A 40 -7.72 7.63 3.40
C LYS A 40 -7.64 7.59 1.87
N LYS A 41 -7.07 6.51 1.33
CA LYS A 41 -6.95 6.28 -0.12
C LYS A 41 -8.16 5.53 -0.66
N ASN A 42 -8.57 5.88 -1.88
CA ASN A 42 -9.60 5.15 -2.65
C ASN A 42 -9.07 3.75 -3.04
N LEU A 43 -9.96 2.85 -3.47
CA LEU A 43 -9.59 1.48 -3.86
C LEU A 43 -8.41 1.44 -4.84
N LYS A 44 -8.45 2.25 -5.90
CA LYS A 44 -7.34 2.39 -6.86
C LYS A 44 -6.00 2.78 -6.22
N GLY A 45 -6.05 3.70 -5.24
CA GLY A 45 -4.85 4.12 -4.52
C GLY A 45 -4.26 3.01 -3.66
N LYS A 46 -5.12 2.18 -3.05
CA LYS A 46 -4.67 0.99 -2.30
C LYS A 46 -4.04 -0.07 -3.21
N PHE A 47 -4.61 -0.30 -4.40
CA PHE A 47 -4.06 -1.23 -5.38
C PHE A 47 -2.69 -0.78 -5.88
N ASN A 48 -2.56 0.49 -6.27
CA ASN A 48 -1.28 1.04 -6.72
C ASN A 48 -0.21 0.98 -5.61
N ASP A 49 -0.55 1.34 -4.37
CA ASP A 49 0.38 1.22 -3.24
C ASP A 49 0.85 -0.22 -3.03
N ALA A 50 -0.06 -1.19 -3.12
CA ALA A 50 0.28 -2.60 -2.95
C ALA A 50 1.19 -3.11 -4.08
N LEU A 51 0.96 -2.66 -5.31
CA LEU A 51 1.83 -2.96 -6.46
C LEU A 51 3.21 -2.31 -6.31
N ASP A 52 3.28 -1.07 -5.83
CA ASP A 52 4.54 -0.38 -5.55
C ASP A 52 5.29 -1.04 -4.39
N ASP A 53 4.60 -1.48 -3.34
CA ASP A 53 5.20 -2.24 -2.24
C ASP A 53 5.75 -3.58 -2.76
N LEU A 54 5.01 -4.30 -3.60
CA LEU A 54 5.49 -5.52 -4.29
C LEU A 54 6.73 -5.26 -5.15
N GLN A 55 6.79 -4.13 -5.85
CA GLN A 55 7.96 -3.76 -6.67
C GLN A 55 9.15 -3.35 -5.82
N SER A 56 8.95 -2.63 -4.72
CA SER A 56 10.06 -2.26 -3.80
C SER A 56 10.69 -3.49 -3.11
N VAL A 57 9.93 -4.57 -2.92
CA VAL A 57 10.44 -5.86 -2.46
C VAL A 57 11.32 -6.54 -3.51
N ARG A 58 11.15 -6.23 -4.81
CA ARG A 58 11.99 -6.78 -5.89
C ARG A 58 13.47 -6.44 -5.70
N GLU A 59 13.80 -5.25 -5.18
CA GLU A 59 15.18 -4.82 -4.93
C GLU A 59 15.86 -5.60 -3.79
N ASN A 60 15.08 -6.15 -2.85
CA ASN A 60 15.57 -6.95 -1.72
C ASN A 60 15.34 -8.46 -1.88
N GLY A 61 14.85 -8.89 -3.06
CA GLY A 61 14.44 -10.26 -3.33
C GLY A 61 13.05 -10.60 -2.80
N LEU A 62 12.31 -11.42 -3.54
CA LEU A 62 11.00 -11.93 -3.11
C LEU A 62 11.14 -12.58 -1.72
N ASN A 63 10.40 -12.06 -0.73
CA ASN A 63 10.38 -12.61 0.61
C ASN A 63 9.92 -14.08 0.56
N LYS A 64 10.81 -15.03 0.84
CA LYS A 64 10.51 -16.47 0.83
C LYS A 64 9.26 -16.81 1.63
N THR A 65 9.03 -16.10 2.73
CA THR A 65 7.83 -16.21 3.57
C THR A 65 6.53 -15.95 2.80
N ILE A 66 6.48 -14.91 1.96
CA ILE A 66 5.27 -14.57 1.18
C ILE A 66 4.99 -15.66 0.13
N VAL A 67 6.04 -16.18 -0.51
CA VAL A 67 5.92 -17.27 -1.49
C VAL A 67 5.38 -18.53 -0.81
N VAL A 68 5.95 -18.90 0.35
CA VAL A 68 5.50 -20.07 1.12
C VAL A 68 4.04 -19.93 1.56
N ILE A 69 3.65 -18.77 2.11
CA ILE A 69 2.27 -18.51 2.53
C ILE A 69 1.32 -18.63 1.32
N THR A 70 1.69 -18.03 0.18
CA THR A 70 0.86 -18.08 -1.04
C THR A 70 0.68 -19.51 -1.54
N LEU A 71 1.76 -20.30 -1.56
CA LEU A 71 1.72 -21.71 -1.96
C LEU A 71 0.79 -22.53 -1.06
N ILE A 72 0.91 -22.39 0.26
CA ILE A 72 0.05 -23.09 1.23
C ILE A 72 -1.42 -22.71 1.01
N LEU A 73 -1.72 -21.42 0.84
CA LEU A 73 -3.09 -20.94 0.64
C LEU A 73 -3.72 -21.51 -0.64
N VAL A 74 -2.95 -21.57 -1.72
CA VAL A 74 -3.38 -22.18 -2.99
C VAL A 74 -3.58 -23.69 -2.83
N PHE A 75 -2.66 -24.40 -2.16
CA PHE A 75 -2.81 -25.84 -1.90
C PHE A 75 -4.06 -26.17 -1.07
N VAL A 76 -4.31 -25.40 0.00
CA VAL A 76 -5.52 -25.58 0.83
C VAL A 76 -6.78 -25.30 0.02
N PHE A 77 -6.78 -24.27 -0.81
CA PHE A 77 -7.91 -23.97 -1.69
C PHE A 77 -8.18 -25.13 -2.66
N LEU A 78 -7.15 -25.65 -3.33
CA LEU A 78 -7.27 -26.77 -4.28
C LEU A 78 -7.77 -28.06 -3.60
N TYR A 79 -7.36 -28.30 -2.35
CA TYR A 79 -7.83 -29.43 -1.56
C TYR A 79 -9.33 -29.34 -1.24
N ILE A 80 -9.85 -28.16 -0.89
CA ILE A 80 -11.27 -27.97 -0.53
C ILE A 80 -12.21 -28.29 -1.70
N ILE A 81 -11.79 -28.03 -2.93
CA ILE A 81 -12.61 -28.23 -4.13
C ILE A 81 -12.36 -29.57 -4.83
N ASP A 82 -11.56 -30.46 -4.24
CA ASP A 82 -11.12 -31.73 -4.84
C ASP A 82 -10.60 -31.55 -6.28
N PHE A 83 -9.76 -30.53 -6.50
CA PHE A 83 -9.29 -30.20 -7.83
C PHE A 83 -8.25 -31.21 -8.35
N ASP A 84 -8.54 -31.83 -9.49
CA ASP A 84 -7.65 -32.79 -10.11
C ASP A 84 -6.45 -32.11 -10.80
N LEU A 85 -5.26 -32.26 -10.23
CA LEU A 85 -4.00 -31.74 -10.77
C LEU A 85 -3.45 -32.55 -11.95
N THR A 86 -3.96 -33.78 -12.14
CA THR A 86 -3.50 -34.70 -13.19
C THR A 86 -3.81 -34.17 -14.59
N ILE A 87 -4.83 -33.31 -14.71
CA ILE A 87 -5.25 -32.65 -15.96
C ILE A 87 -4.12 -31.86 -16.64
N PHE A 88 -3.07 -31.46 -15.91
CA PHE A 88 -1.95 -30.69 -16.46
C PHE A 88 -0.74 -31.53 -16.88
N ILE A 89 -0.69 -32.82 -16.52
CA ILE A 89 0.46 -33.70 -16.76
C ILE A 89 0.19 -34.69 -17.91
N SER A 90 -1.07 -34.88 -18.29
CA SER A 90 -1.50 -35.63 -19.49
C SER A 90 -1.30 -34.82 -20.77
#